data_AF-A0A6V7U0G4-F1
#
_entry.id   AF-A0A6V7U0G4-F1
#
_cell.length_a   1.000
_cell.length_b   1.000
_cell.length_c   1.000
_cell.angle_alpha   90.00
_cell.angle_beta   90.00
_cell.angle_gamma   90.00
#
_symmetry.space_group_name_H-M   'P 1'
#
loop_
_entity.id
_entity.type
_entity.pdbx_description
1 polymer ?
#
loop_
_entity_poly.entity_id
_entity_poly.type
_entity_poly.pdbx_seq_one_letter_code
_entity_poly.pdbx_strand_id
1 'polypeptide(L)' 'MVHMGMQFSEQEVDEMIHEVDVDGDGEINYEEFVKMMSER' A
#
# COMPACT_ATOMS: atom_id res chain seq x y z
N MET A 1 -12.82 4.40 -0.36
CA MET A 1 -12.86 3.08 0.31
C MET A 1 -12.85 1.99 -0.75
N VAL A 2 -11.67 1.47 -1.06
CA VAL A 2 -11.49 0.37 -2.02
C VAL A 2 -11.94 -0.91 -1.33
N HIS A 3 -13.10 -1.43 -1.74
CA HIS A 3 -13.63 -2.68 -1.25
C HIS A 3 -13.04 -3.83 -2.10
N MET A 4 -11.75 -4.13 -1.89
CA MET A 4 -11.22 -5.44 -2.27
C MET A 4 -11.78 -6.44 -1.25
N GLY A 5 -12.52 -7.44 -1.72
CA GLY A 5 -13.30 -8.40 -0.90
C GLY A 5 -12.49 -9.37 -0.04
N MET A 6 -11.34 -8.93 0.46
CA MET A 6 -10.56 -9.55 1.52
C MET A 6 -10.65 -8.57 2.69
N GLN A 7 -11.25 -8.98 3.81
CA GLN A 7 -11.22 -8.20 5.05
C GLN A 7 -9.77 -8.20 5.57
N PHE A 8 -8.90 -7.43 4.94
CA PHE A 8 -7.64 -7.05 5.55
C PHE A 8 -8.01 -6.13 6.71
N SER A 9 -7.54 -6.49 7.90
CA SER A 9 -7.67 -5.63 9.07
C SER A 9 -6.98 -4.30 8.76
N GLU A 10 -7.42 -3.19 9.36
CA GLU A 10 -6.76 -1.90 9.18
C GLU A 10 -5.24 -2.00 9.43
N GLN A 11 -4.83 -2.86 10.37
CA GLN A 11 -3.43 -3.22 10.59
C GLN A 11 -2.73 -3.87 9.39
N GLU A 12 -3.36 -4.79 8.68
CA GLU A 12 -2.73 -5.45 7.52
C GLU A 12 -2.59 -4.48 6.35
N VAL A 13 -3.55 -3.56 6.21
CA VAL A 13 -3.47 -2.47 5.23
C VAL A 13 -2.37 -1.48 5.61
N ASP A 14 -2.27 -1.13 6.90
CA ASP A 14 -1.23 -0.25 7.43
C ASP A 14 0.17 -0.87 7.27
N GLU A 15 0.32 -2.17 7.52
CA GLU A 15 1.58 -2.90 7.28
C GLU A 15 1.93 -2.91 5.78
N MET A 16 0.96 -3.23 4.90
CA MET A 16 1.19 -3.21 3.45
C MET A 16 1.56 -1.83 2.93
N ILE A 17 0.94 -0.77 3.45
CA ILE A 17 1.25 0.62 3.10
C ILE A 17 2.64 0.97 3.62
N HIS A 18 2.95 0.68 4.88
CA HIS A 18 4.23 1.00 5.49
C HIS A 18 5.44 0.35 4.79
N GLU A 19 5.25 -0.83 4.17
CA GLU A 19 6.31 -1.49 3.41
C GLU A 19 6.63 -0.81 2.06
N VAL A 20 5.68 -0.05 1.49
CA VAL A 20 5.80 0.53 0.13
C VAL A 20 5.78 2.06 0.12
N ASP A 21 5.29 2.67 1.19
CA ASP A 21 5.31 4.10 1.47
C ASP A 21 6.75 4.52 1.82
N VAL A 22 7.45 5.06 0.82
CA VAL A 22 8.85 5.44 0.93
C VAL A 22 8.97 6.87 1.46
N ASP A 23 7.97 7.72 1.19
CA ASP A 23 7.97 9.12 1.60
C ASP A 23 7.35 9.36 2.99
N GLY A 24 6.61 8.39 3.52
CA GLY A 24 6.02 8.39 4.85
C GLY A 24 4.78 9.29 4.95
N ASP A 25 4.10 9.57 3.83
CA ASP A 25 2.89 10.39 3.80
C ASP A 25 1.61 9.61 4.17
N GLY A 26 1.72 8.29 4.30
CA GLY A 26 0.62 7.38 4.67
C GLY A 26 -0.34 7.09 3.51
N GLU A 27 -0.01 7.55 2.30
CA GLU A 27 -0.67 7.22 1.05
C GLU A 27 0.31 6.48 0.13
N ILE A 28 -0.18 5.93 -0.99
CA ILE A 28 0.68 5.32 -2.00
C ILE A 28 0.54 6.16 -3.25
N ASN A 29 1.60 6.88 -3.60
CA ASN A 29 1.62 7.67 -4.81
C ASN A 29 1.86 6.77 -6.06
N TYR A 30 1.70 7.36 -7.24
CA TYR A 30 1.83 6.60 -8.50
C TYR A 30 3.22 5.96 -8.66
N GLU A 31 4.29 6.65 -8.26
CA GLU A 31 5.66 6.15 -8.38
C GLU A 31 5.90 4.97 -7.44
N GLU A 32 5.39 5.05 -6.21
CA GLU A 32 5.44 3.98 -5.21
C GLU A 32 4.62 2.77 -5.67
N PHE A 33 3.45 2.98 -6.24
CA PHE A 33 2.63 1.91 -6.82
C PHE A 33 3.34 1.21 -7.98
N VAL A 34 3.97 1.97 -8.88
CA VAL A 34 4.75 1.41 -10.00
C VAL A 34 5.95 0.62 -9.48
N LYS A 35 6.65 1.14 -8.47
CA LYS A 35 7.76 0.44 -7.82
C LYS A 35 7.30 -0.87 -7.19
N MET A 36 6.22 -0.86 -6.42
CA MET A 36 5.60 -2.05 -5.83
C MET A 36 5.26 -3.11 -6.90
N MET A 37 4.68 -2.70 -8.03
CA MET A 37 4.31 -3.61 -9.12
C MET A 37 5.51 -4.06 -9.95
N SER A 38 6.60 -3.29 -9.97
CA SER A 38 7.81 -3.58 -10.73
C SER A 38 8.86 -4.37 -9.96
N GLU A 39 8.75 -4.50 -8.63
CA GLU A 39 9.61 -5.37 -7.81
C GLU A 39 9.19 -6.86 -7.85
N ARG A 40 8.48 -7.29 -8.92
CA ARG A 40 8.14 -8.69 -9.19
C ARG A 40 8.69 -9.19 -10.53
#